data_AF-A0A950ZJR0-F1
#
_entry.id   AF-A0A950ZJR0-F1
#
_cell.length_a   1.000
_cell.length_b   1.000
_cell.length_c   1.000
_cell.angle_alpha   90.00
_cell.angle_beta   90.00
_cell.angle_gamma   90.00
#
_symmetry.space_group_name_H-M   'P 1'
#
loop_
_entity.id
_entity.type
_entity.pdbx_description
1 polymer ?
#
loop_
_entity_poly.entity_id
_entity_poly.type
_entity_poly.pdbx_seq_one_letter_code
_entity_poly.pdbx_strand_id
1 'polypeptide(L)' 'MRGVLGALIGVPATMLVAGGIGLVGVTIFSRLFHTRAEPIRWGHLGLGVVMLVAGALLVELEIVLVGAG' A
#
# COMPACT_ATOMS: atom_id res chain seq x y z
N MET A 1 10.78 -15.63 18.66
CA MET A 1 11.26 -15.37 17.28
C MET A 1 10.11 -15.12 16.30
N ARG A 2 9.03 -15.94 16.28
CA ARG A 2 7.84 -15.72 15.42
C ARG A 2 7.25 -14.30 15.49
N GLY A 3 7.06 -13.74 16.69
CA GLY A 3 6.52 -12.38 16.82
C GLY A 3 7.43 -11.26 16.30
N VAL A 4 8.75 -11.44 16.34
CA VAL A 4 9.73 -10.47 15.80
C VAL A 4 9.75 -10.55 14.27
N LEU A 5 9.67 -11.76 13.71
CA LEU A 5 9.58 -11.97 12.26
C LEU A 5 8.25 -11.45 11.69
N GLY A 6 7.13 -11.67 12.39
CA GLY A 6 5.83 -11.09 12.03
C GLY A 6 5.89 -9.56 12.05
N ALA A 7 6.39 -8.95 13.13
CA ALA A 7 6.53 -7.50 13.19
C ALA A 7 7.46 -6.92 12.11
N LEU A 8 8.55 -7.61 11.77
CA LEU A 8 9.50 -7.16 10.76
C LEU A 8 8.91 -7.14 9.35
N ILE A 9 7.97 -8.03 9.03
CA ILE A 9 7.36 -8.15 7.70
C ILE A 9 6.01 -7.43 7.65
N GLY A 10 5.17 -7.60 8.68
CA GLY A 10 3.83 -7.03 8.76
C GLY A 10 3.81 -5.51 8.89
N VAL A 11 4.78 -4.92 9.61
CA VAL A 11 4.84 -3.44 9.73
C VAL A 11 5.16 -2.79 8.37
N PRO A 12 6.19 -3.21 7.62
CA PRO A 12 6.40 -2.71 6.25
C PRO A 12 5.22 -3.02 5.31
N ALA A 13 4.62 -4.20 5.41
CA ALA A 13 3.49 -4.59 4.58
C ALA A 13 2.30 -3.65 4.78
N THR A 14 1.93 -3.38 6.03
CA THR A 14 0.83 -2.46 6.38
C THR A 14 1.13 -1.03 5.95
N MET A 15 2.37 -0.54 6.09
CA MET A 15 2.78 0.77 5.60
C MET A 15 2.65 0.89 4.08
N LEU A 16 3.05 -0.14 3.33
CA LEU A 16 2.92 -0.17 1.88
C LEU A 16 1.46 -0.19 1.43
N VAL A 17 0.61 -0.99 2.08
CA VAL A 17 -0.84 -1.01 1.80
C VAL A 17 -1.46 0.36 2.09
N ALA A 18 -1.22 0.93 3.28
CA ALA A 18 -1.78 2.23 3.67
C ALA A 18 -1.31 3.37 2.74
N GLY A 19 -0.02 3.42 2.42
CA GLY A 19 0.55 4.39 1.49
C GLY A 19 0.00 4.23 0.07
N GLY A 20 -0.15 2.98 -0.39
CA GLY A 20 -0.75 2.66 -1.69
C GLY A 20 -2.20 3.13 -1.79
N ILE A 21 -3.03 2.81 -0.77
CA ILE A 21 -4.42 3.27 -0.68
C ILE A 21 -4.49 4.80 -0.66
N GLY A 22 -3.65 5.46 0.13
CA GLY A 22 -3.61 6.92 0.20
C GLY A 22 -3.28 7.58 -1.14
N LEU A 23 -2.25 7.10 -1.83
CA LEU A 23 -1.86 7.60 -3.15
C LEU A 23 -2.93 7.35 -4.21
N VAL A 24 -3.48 6.14 -4.27
CA VAL A 24 -4.56 5.81 -5.21
C VAL A 24 -5.80 6.66 -4.93
N GLY A 25 -6.22 6.70 -3.67
CA GLY A 25 -7.41 7.42 -3.22
C GLY A 25 -7.31 8.92 -3.50
N VAL A 26 -6.18 9.56 -3.15
CA VAL A 26 -6.00 10.99 -3.37
C VAL A 26 -5.85 11.33 -4.86
N THR A 27 -5.26 10.44 -5.65
CA THR A 27 -5.15 10.61 -7.12
C THR A 27 -6.51 10.49 -7.79
N ILE A 28 -7.37 9.56 -7.37
CA ILE A 28 -8.74 9.43 -7.87
C ILE A 28 -9.59 10.62 -7.41
N PHE A 29 -9.51 10.98 -6.14
CA PHE A 29 -10.26 12.08 -5.55
C PHE A 29 -9.95 13.42 -6.24
N SER A 30 -8.67 13.77 -6.39
CA SER A 30 -8.25 15.00 -7.07
C SER A 30 -8.77 15.10 -8.52
N ARG A 31 -8.90 13.95 -9.20
CA ARG A 31 -9.46 13.88 -10.56
C ARG A 31 -10.98 13.99 -10.59
N LEU A 32 -11.69 13.29 -9.70
CA LEU A 32 -13.15 13.34 -9.64
C LEU A 32 -13.64 14.75 -9.33
N PHE A 33 -13.03 15.38 -8.32
CA PHE A 33 -13.49 16.66 -7.79
C PHE A 33 -12.85 17.87 -8.48
N HIS A 34 -12.17 17.67 -9.62
CA HIS A 34 -11.57 18.73 -10.45
C HIS A 34 -10.88 19.82 -9.61
N THR A 35 -10.05 19.40 -8.65
CA THR A 35 -9.34 20.34 -7.78
C THR A 35 -8.46 21.24 -8.64
N ARG A 36 -8.47 22.56 -8.39
CA ARG A 36 -7.70 23.57 -9.15
C ARG A 36 -6.18 23.41 -9.06
N ALA A 37 -5.67 22.52 -8.21
CA ALA A 37 -4.28 22.11 -8.17
C ALA A 37 -3.99 21.13 -9.32
N GLU A 38 -2.82 21.22 -9.95
CA GLU A 38 -2.45 20.33 -11.05
C GLU A 38 -2.78 18.86 -10.71
N PRO A 39 -3.56 18.15 -11.54
CA PRO A 39 -4.01 16.81 -11.21
C PRO A 39 -2.80 15.89 -11.03
N ILE A 40 -2.83 15.11 -9.96
CA ILE A 40 -1.77 14.18 -9.63
C ILE A 40 -1.51 13.26 -10.84
N ARG A 41 -0.26 13.24 -11.31
CA ARG A 41 0.14 12.51 -12.52
C ARG A 41 -0.23 11.03 -12.41
N TRP A 42 -0.60 10.41 -13.52
CA TRP A 42 -0.88 8.97 -13.60
C TRP A 42 0.24 8.08 -13.04
N GLY A 43 1.49 8.57 -13.04
CA GLY A 43 2.61 7.90 -12.38
C GLY A 43 2.41 7.67 -10.87
N HIS A 44 1.71 8.56 -10.16
CA HIS A 44 1.41 8.38 -8.73
C HIS A 44 0.31 7.35 -8.50
N LEU A 45 -0.66 7.24 -9.43
CA LEU A 45 -1.62 6.15 -9.40
C LEU A 45 -0.90 4.81 -9.58
N GLY A 46 0.00 4.73 -10.58
CA GLY A 46 0.83 3.55 -10.79
C GLY A 46 1.67 3.21 -9.57
N LEU A 47 2.34 4.20 -8.97
CA LEU A 47 3.11 4.02 -7.73
C LEU A 47 2.23 3.50 -6.59
N GLY A 48 1.05 4.09 -6.39
CA GLY A 48 0.12 3.66 -5.35
C GLY A 48 -0.36 2.22 -5.56
N VAL A 49 -0.65 1.82 -6.81
CA VAL A 49 -1.00 0.44 -7.17
C VAL A 49 0.17 -0.51 -6.90
N VAL A 50 1.40 -0.13 -7.29
CA VAL A 50 2.61 -0.94 -7.04
C VAL A 50 2.84 -1.13 -5.54
N MET A 51 2.72 -0.06 -4.75
CA MET A 51 2.82 -0.13 -3.29
C MET A 51 1.75 -1.04 -2.69
N LEU A 52 0.51 -0.95 -3.17
CA LEU A 52 -0.59 -1.80 -2.72
C LEU A 52 -0.30 -3.28 -3.00
N VAL A 53 0.11 -3.60 -4.23
CA VAL A 53 0.44 -4.97 -4.65
C VAL A 53 1.62 -5.51 -3.85
N ALA A 54 2.69 -4.72 -3.69
CA ALA A 54 3.86 -5.11 -2.90
C ALA A 54 3.50 -5.36 -1.43
N GLY A 55 2.68 -4.48 -0.83
CA GLY A 55 2.18 -4.64 0.52
C GLY A 55 1.32 -5.90 0.67
N ALA A 56 0.40 -6.16 -0.25
CA ALA A 56 -0.42 -7.36 -0.25
C ALA A 56 0.41 -8.65 -0.37
N LEU A 57 1.42 -8.66 -1.24
CA LEU A 57 2.34 -9.79 -1.39
C LEU A 57 3.16 -10.03 -0.12
N LEU A 58 3.56 -8.98 0.59
CA LEU A 58 4.26 -9.12 1.87
C LEU A 58 3.34 -9.66 2.97
N VAL A 59 2.06 -9.26 2.99
CA VAL A 59 1.07 -9.86 3.90
C VAL A 59 0.88 -11.34 3.59
N GLU A 60 0.75 -11.71 2.32
CA GLU A 60 0.63 -13.11 1.90
C GLU A 60 1.87 -13.91 2.31
N LEU A 61 3.07 -13.34 2.10
CA LEU A 61 4.33 -13.95 2.54
C LEU A 61 4.37 -14.11 4.07
N GLU A 62 3.93 -13.12 4.84
CA GLU A 62 3.84 -13.21 6.30
C GLU A 62 2.92 -14.36 6.72
N ILE A 63 1.74 -14.47 6.11
CA ILE A 63 0.77 -15.54 6.39
C ILE A 63 1.39 -16.91 6.08
N VAL A 64 2.11 -17.06 4.96
CA VAL A 64 2.77 -18.31 4.58
C VAL A 64 3.88 -18.68 5.58
N LEU A 65 4.67 -17.71 6.04
CA LEU A 65 5.83 -17.95 6.90
C LEU A 65 5.45 -18.13 8.39
N VAL A 66 4.48 -17.36 8.86
CA VAL A 66 4.15 -17.24 10.29
C VAL A 66 2.80 -17.88 10.62
N GLY A 67 1.93 -18.08 9.63
CA GLY A 67 0.54 -18.51 9.80
C GLY A 67 -0.39 -17.31 10.02
N ALA A 68 -1.66 -17.46 9.65
CA ALA A 68 -2.70 -16.49 10.02
C ALA A 68 -2.90 -16.55 11.55
N GLY A 69 -2.30 -15.58 12.25
CA GLY A 69 -2.41 -15.41 13.70
C GLY A 69 -3.60 -14.55 14.09
#